data_AF-A0A0Q6T3P1-F1
#
_entry.id   AF-A0A0Q6T3P1-F1
#
_cell.length_a   1.000
_cell.length_b   1.000
_cell.length_c   1.000
_cell.angle_alpha   90.00
_cell.angle_beta   90.00
_cell.angle_gamma   90.00
#
_symmetry.space_group_name_H-M   'P 1'
#
loop_
_entity.id
_entity.type
_entity.pdbx_description
1 polymer ?
#
loop_
_entity_poly.entity_id
_entity_poly.type
_entity_poly.pdbx_seq_one_letter_code
_entity_poly.pdbx_strand_id
1 'polypeptide(L)'
;MTDAAEPSVCAQLAGEARRLPATAWDKSEPLARWIRPSRPTGRTRSPTEQALAIDAYLRELLTAPSAEHVGVHHLQGTPLYLLDFVTGAAHCQQYALAEVRQGQLPKELASPFQPTAALCMGGWARLARVMNRPALVAGAAPSAGFPEGEYRVAVWTGRGWEPPCGLKLRLRTVLTPVQRFCAPGSAVCGAGQAVALGLATASEAAGAAEAGFAARQPDDEVLAALNPPLQEPGAVGDPNLPLPTFGAKDGRRNGFLMQFSNAAGERLPVFIGGRWWLAVVGRAGIGWRTGAAVNVAFFAPPGRAVDAVASYQFGIEPAGLLDATAVDEPR
;
A
#
# COMPACT_ATOMS: atom_id res chain seq x y z
N MET A 1 -3.35 43.75 16.22
CA MET A 1 -4.27 42.66 15.85
C MET A 1 -3.55 41.82 14.82
N THR A 2 -3.01 40.68 15.24
CA THR A 2 -2.43 39.69 14.33
C THR A 2 -3.58 38.93 13.71
N ASP A 3 -3.83 39.14 12.41
CA ASP A 3 -4.76 38.30 11.66
C ASP A 3 -4.28 36.85 11.76
N ALA A 4 -5.10 35.98 12.33
CA ALA A 4 -4.84 34.56 12.32
C ALA A 4 -4.79 34.11 10.86
N ALA A 5 -3.64 33.58 10.42
CA ALA A 5 -3.49 33.06 9.07
C ALA A 5 -4.60 32.03 8.77
N GLU A 6 -5.19 32.12 7.58
CA GLU A 6 -6.22 31.16 7.17
C GLU A 6 -5.68 29.71 7.24
N PRO A 7 -6.46 28.76 7.77
CA PRO A 7 -6.03 27.37 7.84
C PRO A 7 -5.73 26.81 6.45
N SER A 8 -4.61 26.11 6.30
CA SER A 8 -4.27 25.41 5.07
C SER A 8 -5.36 24.43 4.64
N VAL A 9 -5.42 24.08 3.35
CA VAL A 9 -6.43 23.14 2.85
C VAL A 9 -6.31 21.76 3.53
N CYS A 10 -5.09 21.35 3.92
CA CYS A 10 -4.88 20.11 4.66
C CYS A 10 -5.39 20.20 6.10
N ALA A 11 -5.25 21.35 6.77
CA ALA A 11 -5.83 21.57 8.09
C ALA A 11 -7.38 21.49 8.05
N GLN A 12 -7.98 22.05 7.00
CA GLN A 12 -9.43 21.93 6.77
C GLN A 12 -9.83 20.48 6.49
N LEU A 13 -9.11 19.78 5.60
CA LEU A 13 -9.35 18.36 5.31
C LEU A 13 -9.20 17.47 6.55
N ALA A 14 -8.21 17.72 7.40
CA ALA A 14 -8.03 17.00 8.66
C ALA A 14 -9.23 17.20 9.59
N GLY A 15 -9.75 18.44 9.67
CA GLY A 15 -10.97 18.75 10.41
C GLY A 15 -12.20 18.01 9.86
N GLU A 16 -12.36 17.96 8.54
CA GLU A 16 -13.44 17.22 7.89
C GLU A 16 -13.32 15.70 8.06
N ALA A 17 -12.10 15.16 7.96
CA ALA A 17 -11.82 13.73 8.18
C ALA A 17 -12.22 13.30 9.60
N ARG A 18 -11.89 14.10 10.63
CA ARG A 18 -12.28 13.82 12.03
C ARG A 18 -13.78 13.87 12.26
N ARG A 19 -14.55 14.56 11.42
CA ARG A 19 -16.02 14.65 11.51
C ARG A 19 -16.74 13.51 10.80
N LEU A 20 -16.03 12.69 10.02
CA LEU A 20 -16.64 11.52 9.38
C LEU A 20 -17.03 10.46 10.42
N PRO A 21 -18.17 9.77 10.24
CA PRO A 21 -18.51 8.61 11.06
C PRO A 21 -17.52 7.47 10.82
N ALA A 22 -17.39 6.56 11.79
CA ALA A 22 -16.49 5.40 11.69
C ALA A 22 -16.74 4.57 10.40
N THR A 23 -18.01 4.37 10.03
CA THR A 23 -18.42 3.63 8.82
C THR A 23 -18.03 4.28 7.50
N ALA A 24 -17.62 5.56 7.50
CA ALA A 24 -17.09 6.18 6.29
C ALA A 24 -15.72 5.61 5.90
N TRP A 25 -14.96 5.12 6.88
CA TRP A 25 -13.60 4.63 6.71
C TRP A 25 -13.53 3.22 6.12
N ASP A 26 -14.65 2.49 6.15
CA ASP A 26 -14.79 1.19 5.48
C ASP A 26 -14.86 1.33 3.95
N LYS A 27 -14.96 2.56 3.42
CA LYS A 27 -15.00 2.85 1.98
C LYS A 27 -13.59 2.99 1.42
N SER A 28 -13.40 2.64 0.15
CA SER A 28 -12.12 2.78 -0.55
C SER A 28 -11.63 4.23 -0.69
N GLU A 29 -12.54 5.21 -0.74
CA GLU A 29 -12.21 6.64 -0.83
C GLU A 29 -13.04 7.47 0.18
N PRO A 30 -12.73 7.43 1.49
CA PRO A 30 -13.51 8.12 2.52
C PRO A 30 -13.54 9.64 2.33
N LEU A 31 -12.49 10.20 1.72
CA LEU A 31 -12.35 11.63 1.45
C LEU A 31 -12.87 12.07 0.07
N ALA A 32 -13.50 11.19 -0.72
CA ALA A 32 -13.95 11.49 -2.09
C ALA A 32 -14.90 12.69 -2.20
N ARG A 33 -15.60 13.06 -1.12
CA ARG A 33 -16.43 14.26 -1.06
C ARG A 33 -15.60 15.54 -1.22
N TRP A 34 -14.41 15.58 -0.62
CA TRP A 34 -13.56 16.77 -0.57
C TRP A 34 -12.38 16.68 -1.52
N ILE A 35 -11.84 15.49 -1.77
CA ILE A 35 -10.78 15.21 -2.73
C ILE A 35 -11.41 14.50 -3.93
N ARG A 36 -11.77 15.26 -4.97
CA ARG A 36 -12.39 14.72 -6.18
C ARG A 36 -11.35 14.62 -7.29
N PRO A 37 -10.80 13.43 -7.57
CA PRO A 37 -9.82 13.28 -8.64
C PRO A 37 -10.43 13.65 -10.00
N SER A 38 -9.60 14.21 -10.87
CA SER A 38 -9.89 14.23 -12.30
C SER A 38 -10.08 12.79 -12.75
N ARG A 39 -11.14 12.55 -13.52
CA ARG A 39 -11.34 11.22 -14.10
C ARG A 39 -10.42 11.13 -15.31
N PRO A 40 -9.74 9.99 -15.52
CA PRO A 40 -9.08 9.76 -16.80
C PRO A 40 -10.13 9.93 -17.90
N THR A 41 -9.78 10.59 -18.99
CA THR A 41 -10.69 10.62 -20.12
C THR A 41 -10.94 9.19 -20.60
N GLY A 42 -12.19 8.90 -20.94
CA GLY A 42 -12.59 7.57 -21.37
C GLY A 42 -11.85 7.16 -22.66
N ARG A 43 -12.35 6.13 -23.35
CA ARG A 43 -11.72 5.67 -24.60
C ARG A 43 -11.55 6.77 -25.66
N THR A 44 -12.33 7.84 -25.60
CA THR A 44 -12.28 8.96 -26.54
C THR A 44 -11.52 10.13 -25.91
N ARG A 45 -10.26 10.32 -26.31
CA ARG A 45 -9.45 11.49 -25.94
C ARG A 45 -9.83 12.71 -26.78
N SER A 46 -9.78 13.90 -26.18
CA SER A 46 -9.89 15.14 -26.96
C SER A 46 -8.70 15.31 -27.92
N PRO A 47 -8.81 16.11 -29.00
CA PRO A 47 -7.68 16.39 -29.88
C PRO A 47 -6.46 16.94 -29.13
N THR A 48 -6.68 17.78 -28.11
CA THR A 48 -5.61 18.30 -27.25
C THR A 48 -4.94 17.19 -26.45
N GLU A 49 -5.71 16.28 -25.85
CA GLU A 49 -5.16 15.14 -25.11
C GLU A 49 -4.39 14.17 -26.00
N GLN A 50 -4.84 13.96 -27.24
CA GLN A 50 -4.12 13.16 -28.22
C GLN A 50 -2.80 13.81 -28.59
N ALA A 51 -2.79 15.12 -28.85
CA ALA A 51 -1.59 15.88 -29.16
C ALA A 51 -0.57 15.83 -28.01
N LEU A 52 -1.02 16.04 -26.76
CA LEU A 52 -0.16 15.95 -25.58
C LEU A 52 0.43 14.55 -25.38
N ALA A 53 -0.34 13.50 -25.63
CA ALA A 53 0.12 12.12 -25.45
C ALA A 53 1.25 11.71 -26.39
N ILE A 54 1.36 12.36 -27.54
CA ILE A 54 2.40 12.10 -28.55
C ILE A 54 3.45 13.21 -28.63
N ASP A 55 3.32 14.25 -27.81
CA ASP A 55 4.26 15.38 -27.77
C ASP A 55 5.65 14.89 -27.33
N ALA A 56 6.64 15.03 -28.21
CA ALA A 56 7.96 14.47 -27.99
C ALA A 56 8.65 15.06 -26.74
N TYR A 57 8.49 16.37 -26.50
CA TYR A 57 9.09 17.06 -25.36
C TYR A 57 8.48 16.56 -24.05
N LEU A 58 7.15 16.49 -23.96
CA LEU A 58 6.49 16.02 -22.75
C LEU A 58 6.78 14.54 -22.45
N ARG A 59 6.96 13.71 -23.49
CA ARG A 59 7.36 12.30 -23.33
C ARG A 59 8.81 12.17 -22.85
N GLU A 60 9.70 13.05 -23.29
CA GLU A 60 11.08 13.10 -22.82
C GLU A 60 11.14 13.44 -21.31
N LEU A 61 10.33 14.40 -20.84
CA LEU A 61 10.21 14.72 -19.41
C LEU A 61 9.78 13.52 -18.56
N LEU A 62 8.90 12.68 -19.11
CA LEU A 62 8.45 11.44 -18.46
C LEU A 62 9.47 10.31 -18.55
N THR A 63 10.55 10.44 -19.34
CA THR A 63 11.41 9.32 -19.74
C THR A 63 10.63 8.15 -20.35
N ALA A 64 9.48 8.44 -20.96
CA ALA A 64 8.57 7.42 -21.51
C ALA A 64 9.05 6.97 -22.90
N PRO A 65 9.34 5.66 -23.13
CA PRO A 65 9.69 5.15 -24.45
C PRO A 65 8.61 5.45 -25.47
N SER A 66 8.95 5.70 -26.75
CA SER A 66 7.98 6.10 -27.78
C SER A 66 6.83 5.10 -28.01
N ALA A 67 7.07 3.82 -27.76
CA ALA A 67 6.06 2.76 -27.90
C ALA A 67 5.07 2.67 -26.72
N GLU A 68 5.38 3.31 -25.59
CA GLU A 68 4.60 3.15 -24.36
C GLU A 68 3.38 4.07 -24.30
N HIS A 69 2.35 3.59 -23.61
CA HIS A 69 1.14 4.37 -23.41
C HIS A 69 1.35 5.46 -22.36
N VAL A 70 1.15 6.72 -22.75
CA VAL A 70 1.10 7.87 -21.83
C VAL A 70 -0.36 8.18 -21.52
N GLY A 71 -0.70 8.14 -20.24
CA GLY A 71 -1.96 8.62 -19.71
C GLY A 71 -1.98 10.15 -19.73
N VAL A 72 -3.15 10.73 -20.04
CA VAL A 72 -3.36 12.18 -20.02
C VAL A 72 -4.63 12.46 -19.23
N HIS A 73 -4.50 13.26 -18.18
CA HIS A 73 -5.56 13.59 -17.25
C HIS A 73 -5.80 15.10 -17.29
N HIS A 74 -7.01 15.51 -17.67
CA HIS A 74 -7.40 16.92 -17.71
C HIS A 74 -8.29 17.27 -16.51
N LEU A 75 -7.91 18.30 -15.76
CA LEU A 75 -8.78 18.82 -14.71
C LEU A 75 -9.80 19.80 -15.30
N GLN A 76 -11.01 19.30 -15.57
CA GLN A 76 -12.10 20.04 -16.19
C GLN A 76 -12.32 21.42 -15.57
N GLY A 77 -12.47 22.43 -16.44
CA GLY A 77 -12.59 23.84 -16.07
C GLY A 77 -11.28 24.52 -15.68
N THR A 78 -10.13 23.90 -15.97
CA THR A 78 -8.80 24.50 -15.77
C THR A 78 -7.91 24.21 -16.98
N PRO A 79 -6.79 24.94 -17.18
CA PRO A 79 -5.82 24.62 -18.22
C PRO A 79 -4.84 23.50 -17.81
N LEU A 80 -5.07 22.80 -16.69
CA LEU A 80 -4.10 21.85 -16.12
C LEU A 80 -4.26 20.44 -16.69
N TYR A 81 -3.14 19.89 -17.16
CA TYR A 81 -3.00 18.52 -17.61
C TYR A 81 -1.90 17.83 -16.80
N LEU A 82 -2.14 16.56 -16.46
CA LEU A 82 -1.14 15.66 -15.93
C LEU A 82 -0.94 14.55 -16.95
N LEU A 83 0.29 14.39 -17.40
CA LEU A 83 0.70 13.26 -18.20
C LEU A 83 1.36 12.26 -17.27
N ASP A 84 1.04 10.99 -17.39
CA ASP A 84 1.68 9.94 -16.60
C ASP A 84 2.04 8.70 -17.41
N PHE A 85 3.04 8.01 -16.89
CA PHE A 85 3.49 6.72 -17.39
C PHE A 85 3.87 5.87 -16.19
N VAL A 86 3.41 4.62 -16.17
CA VAL A 86 3.71 3.67 -15.10
C VAL A 86 4.68 2.64 -15.64
N THR A 87 5.87 2.57 -15.03
CA THR A 87 6.95 1.73 -15.53
C THR A 87 7.63 0.91 -14.44
N GLY A 88 8.39 -0.08 -14.90
CA GLY A 88 9.23 -0.93 -14.09
C GLY A 88 8.47 -1.97 -13.26
N ALA A 89 9.23 -2.87 -12.66
CA ALA A 89 8.71 -3.94 -11.82
C ALA A 89 8.16 -3.45 -10.47
N ALA A 90 8.21 -2.16 -10.16
CA ALA A 90 7.60 -1.58 -8.96
C ALA A 90 6.37 -0.69 -9.26
N HIS A 91 5.91 -0.67 -10.53
CA HIS A 91 4.80 0.18 -11.00
C HIS A 91 4.98 1.64 -10.57
N CYS A 92 6.15 2.19 -10.85
CA CYS A 92 6.46 3.57 -10.51
C CYS A 92 5.75 4.50 -11.48
N GLN A 93 4.86 5.33 -10.97
CA GLN A 93 4.28 6.42 -11.73
C GLN A 93 5.33 7.53 -11.87
N GLN A 94 5.64 7.85 -13.11
CA GLN A 94 6.29 9.08 -13.50
C GLN A 94 5.21 10.02 -14.03
N TYR A 95 5.30 11.30 -13.70
CA TYR A 95 4.33 12.29 -14.19
C TYR A 95 5.01 13.61 -14.57
N ALA A 96 4.36 14.31 -15.50
CA ALA A 96 4.69 15.66 -15.92
C ALA A 96 3.42 16.50 -15.88
N LEU A 97 3.55 17.79 -15.58
CA LEU A 97 2.44 18.72 -15.51
C LEU A 97 2.56 19.71 -16.66
N ALA A 98 1.43 20.03 -17.28
CA ALA A 98 1.37 21.00 -18.34
C ALA A 98 0.17 21.96 -18.14
N GLU A 99 0.40 23.21 -18.50
CA GLU A 99 -0.65 24.19 -18.72
C GLU A 99 -0.90 24.33 -20.22
N VAL A 100 -2.15 24.11 -20.64
CA VAL A 100 -2.54 24.25 -22.05
C VAL A 100 -3.69 25.25 -22.15
N ARG A 101 -3.45 26.31 -22.92
CA ARG A 101 -4.44 27.35 -23.24
C ARG A 101 -4.71 27.34 -24.73
N GLN A 102 -5.93 27.72 -25.12
CA GLN A 102 -6.33 27.71 -26.52
C GLN A 102 -5.41 28.60 -27.37
N GLY A 103 -4.87 28.03 -28.44
CA GLY A 103 -3.97 28.72 -29.38
C GLY A 103 -2.54 28.92 -28.85
N GLN A 104 -2.17 28.37 -27.70
CA GLN A 104 -0.82 28.43 -27.15
C GLN A 104 -0.18 27.05 -27.12
N LEU A 105 1.15 27.01 -27.24
CA LEU A 105 1.92 25.79 -27.02
C LEU A 105 1.78 25.34 -25.56
N PRO A 106 1.75 24.02 -25.30
CA PRO A 106 1.79 23.50 -23.93
C PRO A 106 2.98 24.07 -23.16
N LYS A 107 2.73 24.56 -21.96
CA LYS A 107 3.76 25.06 -21.05
C LYS A 107 3.96 24.03 -19.94
N GLU A 108 5.18 23.54 -19.76
CA GLU A 108 5.52 22.70 -18.62
C GLU A 108 5.31 23.47 -17.30
N LEU A 109 4.75 22.77 -16.31
CA LEU A 109 4.64 23.24 -14.94
C LEU A 109 5.58 22.41 -14.06
N ALA A 110 6.38 23.09 -13.25
CA ALA A 110 7.15 22.42 -12.22
C ALA A 110 6.21 21.68 -11.25
N SER A 111 6.62 20.48 -10.83
CA SER A 111 5.96 19.78 -9.73
C SER A 111 6.07 20.62 -8.45
N PRO A 112 4.97 20.80 -7.70
CA PRO A 112 5.01 21.46 -6.39
C PRO A 112 5.58 20.56 -5.29
N PHE A 113 5.78 19.28 -5.59
CA PHE A 113 6.39 18.32 -4.70
C PHE A 113 7.84 18.12 -5.10
N GLN A 114 8.74 18.14 -4.11
CA GLN A 114 10.10 17.64 -4.31
C GLN A 114 10.05 16.27 -4.98
N PRO A 115 11.00 15.94 -5.87
CA PRO A 115 11.17 14.61 -6.42
C PRO A 115 11.54 13.67 -5.26
N THR A 116 10.53 13.23 -4.53
CA THR A 116 10.66 12.10 -3.62
C THR A 116 11.00 10.87 -4.46
N ALA A 117 11.50 9.81 -3.83
CA ALA A 117 11.61 8.51 -4.45
C ALA A 117 10.36 8.25 -5.33
N ALA A 118 10.56 7.78 -6.56
CA ALA A 118 9.50 7.65 -7.56
C ALA A 118 8.21 7.09 -6.95
N LEU A 119 7.04 7.54 -7.42
CA LEU A 119 5.72 7.14 -6.92
C LEU A 119 5.45 5.68 -7.26
N CYS A 120 6.14 4.78 -6.56
CA CYS A 120 6.11 3.35 -6.74
C CYS A 120 5.16 2.72 -5.73
N MET A 121 4.80 1.46 -5.98
CA MET A 121 4.22 0.59 -4.95
C MET A 121 3.00 1.20 -4.25
N GLY A 122 2.00 1.62 -5.02
CA GLY A 122 0.76 2.21 -4.50
C GLY A 122 0.82 3.71 -4.24
N GLY A 123 2.00 4.33 -4.40
CA GLY A 123 2.14 5.77 -4.58
C GLY A 123 1.50 6.24 -5.89
N TRP A 124 0.87 7.41 -5.85
CA TRP A 124 0.28 8.04 -7.02
C TRP A 124 0.25 9.57 -6.87
N ALA A 125 0.16 10.26 -8.01
CA ALA A 125 -0.16 11.67 -8.13
C ALA A 125 -1.27 11.83 -9.17
N ARG A 126 -2.26 12.66 -8.86
CA ARG A 126 -3.39 12.96 -9.75
C ARG A 126 -3.84 14.39 -9.58
N LEU A 127 -4.31 15.00 -10.67
CA LEU A 127 -5.05 16.25 -10.56
C LEU A 127 -6.39 15.98 -9.89
N ALA A 128 -6.82 16.88 -9.03
CA ALA A 128 -8.07 16.79 -8.28
C ALA A 128 -8.67 18.17 -8.00
N ARG A 129 -9.91 18.18 -7.51
CA ARG A 129 -10.46 19.32 -6.78
C ARG A 129 -10.47 19.00 -5.30
N VAL A 130 -9.70 19.74 -4.52
CA VAL A 130 -9.66 19.66 -3.06
C VAL A 130 -10.44 20.82 -2.48
N MET A 131 -11.52 20.55 -1.74
CA MET A 131 -12.42 21.60 -1.23
C MET A 131 -12.91 22.54 -2.35
N ASN A 132 -13.23 21.97 -3.52
CA ASN A 132 -13.56 22.68 -4.78
C ASN A 132 -12.41 23.44 -5.47
N ARG A 133 -11.23 23.55 -4.87
CA ARG A 133 -10.07 24.23 -5.43
C ARG A 133 -9.26 23.28 -6.32
N PRO A 134 -8.84 23.68 -7.53
CA PRO A 134 -7.95 22.86 -8.35
C PRO A 134 -6.65 22.55 -7.62
N ALA A 135 -6.21 21.29 -7.62
CA ALA A 135 -5.01 20.88 -6.89
C ALA A 135 -4.31 19.70 -7.58
N LEU A 136 -3.02 19.58 -7.31
CA LEU A 136 -2.30 18.32 -7.45
C LEU A 136 -2.35 17.61 -6.10
N VAL A 137 -2.72 16.34 -6.11
CA VAL A 137 -2.70 15.49 -4.93
C VAL A 137 -1.78 14.32 -5.21
N ALA A 138 -0.76 14.14 -4.38
CA ALA A 138 -0.02 12.91 -4.31
C ALA A 138 -0.44 12.15 -3.06
N GLY A 139 -0.41 10.83 -3.10
CA GLY A 139 -0.65 10.02 -1.92
C GLY A 139 -0.15 8.60 -2.13
N ALA A 140 -0.13 7.84 -1.04
CA ALA A 140 0.11 6.41 -1.09
C ALA A 140 -1.16 5.71 -0.62
N ALA A 141 -1.55 4.64 -1.32
CA ALA A 141 -2.46 3.68 -0.72
C ALA A 141 -1.81 3.16 0.57
N PRO A 142 -2.60 2.90 1.64
CA PRO A 142 -2.10 2.21 2.81
C PRO A 142 -1.35 0.97 2.36
N SER A 143 -0.11 0.86 2.80
CA SER A 143 0.79 -0.22 2.40
C SER A 143 1.27 -0.97 3.62
N ALA A 144 1.92 -2.09 3.33
CA ALA A 144 2.53 -2.96 4.31
C ALA A 144 3.40 -2.25 5.37
N GLY A 145 4.19 -1.25 4.96
CA GLY A 145 5.07 -0.49 5.84
C GLY A 145 4.47 0.81 6.35
N PHE A 146 3.32 1.22 5.79
CA PHE A 146 2.68 2.50 6.06
C PHE A 146 1.16 2.30 6.07
N PRO A 147 0.60 1.76 7.17
CA PRO A 147 -0.85 1.63 7.32
C PRO A 147 -1.56 3.00 7.41
N GLU A 148 -0.77 4.06 7.62
CA GLU A 148 -1.23 5.44 7.60
C GLU A 148 -1.45 5.91 6.15
N GLY A 149 -2.57 6.59 5.93
CA GLY A 149 -2.81 7.28 4.67
C GLY A 149 -2.06 8.62 4.68
N GLU A 150 -1.18 8.84 3.72
CA GLU A 150 -0.50 10.12 3.54
C GLU A 150 -0.92 10.76 2.22
N TYR A 151 -1.35 12.02 2.29
CA TYR A 151 -1.67 12.83 1.13
C TYR A 151 -0.85 14.10 1.16
N ARG A 152 -0.27 14.46 0.03
CA ARG A 152 0.37 15.76 -0.20
C ARG A 152 -0.50 16.53 -1.16
N VAL A 153 -0.81 17.78 -0.83
CA VAL A 153 -1.75 18.61 -1.58
C VAL A 153 -1.09 19.94 -1.91
N ALA A 154 -1.12 20.31 -3.18
CA ALA A 154 -0.71 21.63 -3.64
C ALA A 154 -1.83 22.24 -4.48
N VAL A 155 -2.38 23.37 -4.02
CA VAL A 155 -3.51 24.02 -4.67
C VAL A 155 -3.02 24.94 -5.78
N TRP A 156 -3.71 24.93 -6.92
CA TRP A 156 -3.43 25.81 -8.04
C TRP A 156 -4.17 27.14 -7.90
N THR A 157 -3.42 28.24 -7.99
CA THR A 157 -3.93 29.62 -7.84
C THR A 157 -4.38 30.26 -9.16
N GLY A 158 -4.19 29.58 -10.29
CA GLY A 158 -4.32 30.17 -11.62
C GLY A 158 -3.00 30.69 -12.20
N ARG A 159 -1.97 30.87 -11.36
CA ARG A 159 -0.64 31.36 -11.77
C ARG A 159 0.51 30.46 -11.35
N GLY A 160 0.28 29.61 -10.35
CA GLY A 160 1.28 28.74 -9.73
C GLY A 160 0.66 27.89 -8.64
N TRP A 161 1.48 27.03 -8.04
CA TRP A 161 1.10 26.22 -6.89
C TRP A 161 1.27 26.99 -5.58
N GLU A 162 0.30 26.87 -4.68
CA GLU A 162 0.48 27.23 -3.27
C GLU A 162 1.55 26.32 -2.64
N PRO A 163 2.18 26.75 -1.51
CA PRO A 163 3.04 25.86 -0.74
C PRO A 163 2.31 24.54 -0.46
N PRO A 164 2.96 23.39 -0.73
CA PRO A 164 2.33 22.10 -0.47
C PRO A 164 2.05 21.95 1.03
N CYS A 165 1.02 21.18 1.35
CA CYS A 165 0.75 20.71 2.70
C CYS A 165 0.52 19.19 2.69
N GLY A 166 0.77 18.54 3.82
CA GLY A 166 0.52 17.13 4.02
C GLY A 166 -0.72 16.89 4.90
N LEU A 167 -1.39 15.78 4.66
CA LEU A 167 -2.44 15.22 5.49
C LEU A 167 -2.05 13.78 5.83
N LYS A 168 -1.81 13.52 7.12
CA LYS A 168 -1.54 12.19 7.66
C LYS A 168 -2.79 11.67 8.33
N LEU A 169 -3.19 10.46 7.95
CA LEU A 169 -4.34 9.74 8.48
C LEU A 169 -3.86 8.49 9.19
N ARG A 170 -4.03 8.44 10.50
CA ARG A 170 -3.80 7.22 11.27
C ARG A 170 -5.10 6.46 11.36
N LEU A 171 -5.16 5.30 10.70
CA LEU A 171 -6.37 4.48 10.63
C LEU A 171 -6.34 3.37 11.69
N ARG A 172 -7.49 3.05 12.25
CA ARG A 172 -7.70 1.81 12.97
C ARG A 172 -7.94 0.74 11.92
N THR A 173 -7.15 -0.31 11.91
CA THR A 173 -7.33 -1.46 11.01
C THR A 173 -7.96 -2.64 11.74
N VAL A 174 -8.67 -3.47 11.00
CA VAL A 174 -9.11 -4.79 11.43
C VAL A 174 -8.57 -5.83 10.47
N LEU A 175 -8.25 -6.99 11.03
CA LEU A 175 -7.81 -8.14 10.26
C LEU A 175 -8.99 -9.07 10.03
N THR A 176 -9.34 -9.29 8.76
CA THR A 176 -10.42 -10.19 8.35
C THR A 176 -9.81 -11.47 7.78
N PRO A 177 -10.24 -12.67 8.21
CA PRO A 177 -9.80 -13.92 7.57
C PRO A 177 -10.26 -13.94 6.12
N VAL A 178 -9.31 -13.90 5.18
CA VAL A 178 -9.59 -13.91 3.73
C VAL A 178 -9.49 -15.32 3.19
N GLN A 179 -8.43 -16.04 3.55
CA GLN A 179 -8.22 -17.42 3.13
C GLN A 179 -7.63 -18.27 4.25
N ARG A 180 -7.98 -19.56 4.23
CA ARG A 180 -7.42 -20.58 5.10
C ARG A 180 -7.05 -21.80 4.27
N PHE A 181 -5.88 -22.32 4.58
CA PHE A 181 -5.23 -23.40 3.87
C PHE A 181 -4.75 -24.45 4.86
N CYS A 182 -5.02 -25.72 4.58
CA CYS A 182 -4.75 -26.78 5.54
C CYS A 182 -4.22 -28.03 4.84
N ALA A 183 -3.14 -28.58 5.38
CA ALA A 183 -2.69 -29.91 5.00
C ALA A 183 -3.75 -30.96 5.40
N PRO A 184 -3.95 -32.03 4.61
CA PRO A 184 -4.85 -33.12 4.98
C PRO A 184 -4.50 -33.68 6.38
N GLY A 185 -5.51 -33.82 7.24
CA GLY A 185 -5.33 -34.34 8.61
C GLY A 185 -4.65 -33.38 9.60
N SER A 186 -4.42 -32.12 9.23
CA SER A 186 -3.79 -31.13 10.12
C SER A 186 -4.68 -30.76 11.32
N ALA A 187 -4.26 -31.19 12.52
CA ALA A 187 -4.92 -30.85 13.78
C ALA A 187 -4.90 -29.34 14.11
N VAL A 188 -4.00 -28.58 13.47
CA VAL A 188 -3.81 -27.13 13.69
C VAL A 188 -4.75 -26.28 12.83
N CYS A 189 -5.37 -26.85 11.80
CA CYS A 189 -6.21 -26.12 10.85
C CYS A 189 -7.41 -25.38 11.49
N GLY A 190 -8.08 -26.01 12.46
CA GLY A 190 -9.19 -25.39 13.18
C GLY A 190 -8.71 -24.59 14.39
N ALA A 191 -7.89 -25.22 15.23
CA ALA A 191 -7.43 -24.66 16.50
C ALA A 191 -6.48 -23.46 16.32
N GLY A 192 -5.75 -23.40 15.20
CA GLY A 192 -4.74 -22.39 14.95
C GLY A 192 -5.27 -21.05 14.46
N GLN A 193 -6.54 -20.94 14.04
CA GLN A 193 -7.04 -19.70 13.44
C GLN A 193 -7.04 -18.51 14.41
N ALA A 194 -7.47 -18.72 15.67
CA ALA A 194 -7.47 -17.67 16.68
C ALA A 194 -6.04 -17.23 17.03
N VAL A 195 -5.11 -18.19 17.11
CA VAL A 195 -3.68 -17.93 17.32
C VAL A 195 -3.10 -17.15 16.15
N ALA A 196 -3.41 -17.56 14.92
CA ALA A 196 -2.97 -16.87 13.71
C ALA A 196 -3.47 -15.42 13.64
N LEU A 197 -4.74 -15.17 13.99
CA LEU A 197 -5.29 -13.82 14.04
C LEU A 197 -4.59 -12.97 15.12
N GLY A 198 -4.35 -13.53 16.31
CA GLY A 198 -3.63 -12.84 17.38
C GLY A 198 -2.20 -12.45 16.97
N LEU A 199 -1.48 -13.39 16.35
CA LEU A 199 -0.13 -13.16 15.84
C LEU A 199 -0.10 -12.09 14.73
N ALA A 200 -1.03 -12.17 13.77
CA ALA A 200 -1.16 -11.18 12.72
C ALA A 200 -1.46 -9.79 13.30
N THR A 201 -2.35 -9.71 14.29
CA THR A 201 -2.71 -8.45 14.97
C THR A 201 -1.51 -7.84 15.69
N ALA A 202 -0.73 -8.66 16.38
CA ALA A 202 0.44 -8.20 17.11
C ALA A 202 1.60 -7.77 16.18
N SER A 203 1.78 -8.46 15.05
CA SER A 203 2.77 -8.06 14.03
C SER A 203 2.43 -6.69 13.44
N GLU A 204 1.15 -6.42 13.16
CA GLU A 204 0.70 -5.09 12.72
C GLU A 204 0.87 -3.98 13.76
N ALA A 205 0.82 -4.33 15.05
CA ALA A 205 1.06 -3.41 16.15
C ALA A 205 2.56 -3.20 16.47
N ALA A 206 3.47 -3.74 15.65
CA ALA A 206 4.93 -3.74 15.85
C ALA A 206 5.41 -4.50 17.11
N GLY A 207 4.67 -5.53 17.53
CA GLY A 207 4.92 -6.28 18.77
C GLY A 207 4.66 -7.80 18.67
N ALA A 208 4.83 -8.43 17.50
CA ALA A 208 4.54 -9.87 17.36
C ALA A 208 5.42 -10.75 18.26
N ALA A 209 6.66 -10.33 18.53
CA ALA A 209 7.52 -10.98 19.52
C ALA A 209 6.89 -11.10 20.91
N GLU A 210 6.08 -10.13 21.36
CA GLU A 210 5.41 -10.19 22.66
C GLU A 210 4.15 -11.08 22.65
N ALA A 211 3.50 -11.23 21.49
CA ALA A 211 2.28 -12.04 21.34
C ALA A 211 2.54 -13.54 21.08
N GLY A 212 3.74 -13.91 20.62
CA GLY A 212 4.13 -15.31 20.44
C GLY A 212 4.15 -16.10 21.76
N PHE A 213 4.36 -15.43 22.89
CA PHE A 213 4.39 -16.05 24.22
C PHE A 213 3.02 -16.02 24.88
N ALA A 214 2.10 -16.83 24.37
CA ALA A 214 0.87 -17.14 25.09
C ALA A 214 1.22 -17.90 26.40
N ALA A 215 1.36 -17.20 27.54
CA ALA A 215 1.41 -17.70 28.93
C ALA A 215 2.40 -18.85 29.27
N ARG A 216 3.20 -19.35 28.31
CA ARG A 216 4.13 -20.47 28.43
C ARG A 216 5.39 -20.15 27.63
N GLN A 217 6.55 -20.40 28.23
CA GLN A 217 7.83 -20.29 27.53
C GLN A 217 8.26 -21.68 27.05
N PRO A 218 8.74 -21.82 25.80
CA PRO A 218 9.39 -23.04 25.34
C PRO A 218 10.70 -23.24 26.10
N ASP A 219 11.08 -24.49 26.31
CA ASP A 219 12.42 -24.83 26.79
C ASP A 219 13.46 -24.70 25.67
N ASP A 220 14.74 -24.78 26.04
CA ASP A 220 15.87 -24.62 25.11
C ASP A 220 15.88 -25.70 24.00
N GLU A 221 15.38 -26.91 24.29
CA GLU A 221 15.33 -28.00 23.32
C GLU A 221 14.28 -27.72 22.24
N VAL A 222 13.10 -27.25 22.64
CA VAL A 222 12.03 -26.82 21.73
C VAL A 222 12.49 -25.61 20.91
N LEU A 223 13.14 -24.63 21.53
CA LEU A 223 13.68 -23.46 20.82
C LEU A 223 14.73 -23.87 19.78
N ALA A 224 15.65 -24.77 20.13
CA ALA A 224 16.65 -25.29 19.21
C ALA A 224 16.00 -26.06 18.04
N ALA A 225 14.96 -26.85 18.31
CA ALA A 225 14.24 -27.61 17.28
C ALA A 225 13.41 -26.73 16.33
N LEU A 226 12.94 -25.57 16.79
CA LEU A 226 12.12 -24.63 16.01
C LEU A 226 12.94 -23.54 15.30
N ASN A 227 14.23 -23.44 15.60
CA ASN A 227 15.16 -22.50 14.98
C ASN A 227 16.28 -23.23 14.21
N PRO A 228 15.97 -24.12 13.24
CA PRO A 228 17.01 -24.74 12.44
C PRO A 228 17.79 -23.66 11.67
N PRO A 229 19.08 -23.89 11.38
CA PRO A 229 19.94 -22.90 10.76
C PRO A 229 19.34 -22.36 9.47
N LEU A 230 19.17 -21.04 9.45
CA LEU A 230 18.49 -20.21 8.44
C LEU A 230 19.07 -20.29 7.01
N GLN A 231 20.07 -21.14 6.78
CA GLN A 231 20.88 -21.18 5.57
C GLN A 231 20.82 -22.53 4.83
N GLU A 232 20.04 -23.51 5.33
CA GLU A 232 19.82 -24.73 4.56
C GLU A 232 18.81 -24.49 3.43
N PRO A 233 19.12 -24.92 2.18
CA PRO A 233 18.16 -24.87 1.08
C PRO A 233 16.86 -25.58 1.49
N GLY A 234 15.71 -24.90 1.38
CA GLY A 234 14.43 -25.47 1.83
C GLY A 234 13.92 -24.98 3.19
N ALA A 235 14.73 -24.26 3.97
CA ALA A 235 14.32 -23.70 5.25
C ALA A 235 13.39 -22.49 5.07
N VAL A 236 12.49 -22.27 6.02
CA VAL A 236 11.72 -21.03 6.10
C VAL A 236 12.70 -19.84 6.03
N GLY A 237 12.40 -18.85 5.18
CA GLY A 237 13.25 -17.67 4.93
C GLY A 237 14.33 -17.81 3.85
N ASP A 238 14.50 -19.00 3.26
CA ASP A 238 15.23 -19.13 2.01
C ASP A 238 14.47 -18.33 0.92
N PRO A 239 15.07 -17.30 0.30
CA PRO A 239 14.41 -16.50 -0.73
C PRO A 239 14.04 -17.32 -1.97
N ASN A 240 14.66 -18.48 -2.18
CA ASN A 240 14.40 -19.38 -3.30
C ASN A 240 13.40 -20.48 -2.97
N LEU A 241 12.80 -20.47 -1.77
CA LEU A 241 11.92 -21.53 -1.31
C LEU A 241 10.56 -21.49 -2.03
N PRO A 242 10.19 -22.53 -2.81
CA PRO A 242 8.81 -22.71 -3.23
C PRO A 242 7.96 -23.06 -2.00
N LEU A 243 7.10 -22.13 -1.58
CA LEU A 243 6.18 -22.39 -0.49
C LEU A 243 5.05 -23.31 -0.97
N PRO A 244 4.60 -24.27 -0.13
CA PRO A 244 3.50 -25.15 -0.49
C PRO A 244 2.25 -24.32 -0.80
N THR A 245 1.57 -24.66 -1.89
CA THR A 245 0.36 -23.95 -2.35
C THR A 245 -0.89 -24.33 -1.56
N PHE A 246 -0.78 -25.32 -0.67
CA PHE A 246 -1.85 -25.83 0.19
C PHE A 246 -3.20 -26.08 -0.51
N GLY A 247 -3.17 -26.53 -1.76
CA GLY A 247 -4.38 -26.83 -2.51
C GLY A 247 -5.09 -25.61 -3.11
N ALA A 248 -4.51 -24.40 -3.05
CA ALA A 248 -4.88 -23.34 -3.98
C ALA A 248 -4.73 -23.90 -5.40
N LYS A 249 -5.81 -23.90 -6.20
CA LYS A 249 -5.70 -24.28 -7.62
C LYS A 249 -4.59 -23.44 -8.22
N ASP A 250 -3.72 -24.06 -9.01
CA ASP A 250 -2.73 -23.44 -9.91
C ASP A 250 -3.45 -22.55 -10.95
N GLY A 251 -4.28 -21.61 -10.50
CA GLY A 251 -5.02 -20.68 -11.33
C GLY A 251 -3.99 -19.85 -12.05
N ARG A 252 -3.70 -20.23 -13.30
CA ARG A 252 -2.65 -19.68 -14.18
C ARG A 252 -1.54 -19.04 -13.37
N ARG A 253 -0.67 -19.86 -12.76
CA ARG A 253 0.55 -19.48 -12.03
C ARG A 253 0.94 -18.03 -12.27
N ASN A 254 0.29 -17.11 -11.58
CA ASN A 254 0.78 -15.77 -11.51
C ASN A 254 1.83 -15.96 -10.43
N GLY A 255 3.08 -16.27 -10.82
CA GLY A 255 4.19 -16.49 -9.87
C GLY A 255 4.33 -15.32 -8.89
N PHE A 256 3.70 -14.22 -9.25
CA PHE A 256 3.37 -13.09 -8.44
C PHE A 256 2.47 -13.39 -7.22
N LEU A 257 1.37 -14.15 -7.26
CA LEU A 257 0.37 -14.22 -6.16
C LEU A 257 0.68 -15.19 -4.99
N MET A 258 1.77 -15.96 -5.02
CA MET A 258 1.96 -17.10 -4.10
C MET A 258 3.21 -17.05 -3.22
N GLN A 259 3.96 -15.94 -3.20
CA GLN A 259 5.17 -15.88 -2.39
C GLN A 259 4.83 -15.31 -1.00
N PHE A 260 5.48 -15.78 0.06
CA PHE A 260 5.63 -14.94 1.25
C PHE A 260 6.83 -14.04 0.97
N SER A 261 6.85 -12.83 1.53
CA SER A 261 8.09 -12.07 1.56
C SER A 261 9.03 -12.72 2.59
N ASN A 262 9.68 -13.83 2.20
CA ASN A 262 10.59 -14.62 3.05
C ASN A 262 11.73 -13.77 3.65
N ALA A 263 12.01 -12.60 3.09
CA ALA A 263 13.03 -11.67 3.55
C ALA A 263 12.66 -10.90 4.85
N ALA A 264 11.39 -10.88 5.28
CA ALA A 264 10.95 -10.03 6.41
C ALA A 264 9.88 -10.69 7.31
N GLY A 265 9.84 -12.03 7.39
CA GLY A 265 8.91 -12.74 8.28
C GLY A 265 9.45 -12.88 9.71
N GLU A 266 8.60 -12.59 10.69
CA GLU A 266 8.84 -12.92 12.09
C GLU A 266 8.56 -14.40 12.36
N ARG A 267 9.39 -15.04 13.18
CA ARG A 267 9.29 -16.46 13.50
C ARG A 267 9.15 -16.65 14.99
N LEU A 268 8.12 -17.38 15.38
CA LEU A 268 7.74 -17.47 16.77
C LEU A 268 7.33 -18.91 17.11
N PRO A 269 7.81 -19.46 18.24
CA PRO A 269 7.28 -20.72 18.76
C PRO A 269 5.85 -20.50 19.26
N VAL A 270 4.92 -21.38 18.89
CA VAL A 270 3.52 -21.27 19.32
C VAL A 270 3.00 -22.61 19.83
N PHE A 271 2.22 -22.58 20.91
CA PHE A 271 1.65 -23.77 21.51
C PHE A 271 0.18 -23.95 21.11
N ILE A 272 -0.11 -24.95 20.29
CA ILE A 272 -1.45 -25.21 19.74
C ILE A 272 -1.80 -26.67 19.96
N GLY A 273 -2.95 -26.93 20.59
CA GLY A 273 -3.47 -28.29 20.77
C GLY A 273 -2.53 -29.22 21.54
N GLY A 274 -1.76 -28.70 22.52
CA GLY A 274 -0.87 -29.51 23.34
C GLY A 274 0.54 -29.72 22.78
N ARG A 275 0.88 -29.10 21.64
CA ARG A 275 2.18 -29.24 20.96
C ARG A 275 2.75 -27.89 20.54
N TRP A 276 4.07 -27.79 20.52
CA TRP A 276 4.81 -26.65 19.95
C TRP A 276 4.91 -26.73 18.42
N TRP A 277 4.70 -25.59 17.78
CA TRP A 277 4.77 -25.38 16.34
C TRP A 277 5.64 -24.16 16.05
N LEU A 278 6.22 -24.10 14.85
CA LEU A 278 6.83 -22.87 14.35
C LEU A 278 5.74 -22.05 13.65
N ALA A 279 5.49 -20.84 14.13
CA ALA A 279 4.71 -19.85 13.41
C ALA A 279 5.64 -18.93 12.61
N VAL A 280 5.22 -18.62 11.40
CA VAL A 280 5.86 -17.61 10.56
C VAL A 280 4.80 -16.59 10.22
N VAL A 281 5.01 -15.37 10.69
CA VAL A 281 4.13 -14.23 10.49
C VAL A 281 4.86 -13.26 9.58
N GLY A 282 4.17 -12.81 8.54
CA GLY A 282 4.73 -11.81 7.66
C GLY A 282 3.67 -11.36 6.70
N ARG A 283 4.08 -10.61 5.68
CA ARG A 283 3.14 -10.15 4.67
C ARG A 283 3.24 -10.99 3.41
N ALA A 284 2.13 -11.06 2.69
CA ALA A 284 2.10 -11.67 1.37
C ALA A 284 3.17 -11.03 0.48
N GLY A 285 3.87 -11.83 -0.31
CA GLY A 285 4.97 -11.42 -1.17
C GLY A 285 4.67 -11.74 -2.63
N ILE A 286 5.09 -10.87 -3.54
CA ILE A 286 4.87 -10.99 -4.97
C ILE A 286 6.12 -10.51 -5.72
N GLY A 287 7.05 -11.39 -6.13
CA GLY A 287 8.18 -11.01 -6.98
C GLY A 287 8.94 -9.75 -6.50
N TRP A 288 9.57 -9.83 -5.32
CA TRP A 288 10.21 -8.73 -4.57
C TRP A 288 9.27 -7.72 -3.90
N ARG A 289 7.95 -7.86 -4.06
CA ARG A 289 6.95 -6.93 -3.51
C ARG A 289 6.30 -7.49 -2.25
N THR A 290 5.83 -6.62 -1.38
CA THR A 290 5.03 -6.97 -0.20
C THR A 290 3.60 -6.48 -0.41
N GLY A 291 2.61 -7.37 -0.28
CA GLY A 291 1.18 -7.07 -0.36
C GLY A 291 0.59 -6.60 0.98
N ALA A 292 -0.65 -6.09 0.94
CA ALA A 292 -1.33 -5.57 2.13
C ALA A 292 -1.81 -6.67 3.10
N ALA A 293 -1.97 -7.91 2.64
CA ALA A 293 -2.43 -9.00 3.50
C ALA A 293 -1.32 -9.49 4.44
N VAL A 294 -1.71 -9.84 5.67
CA VAL A 294 -0.84 -10.51 6.63
C VAL A 294 -1.06 -12.01 6.49
N ASN A 295 0.01 -12.75 6.36
CA ASN A 295 -0.01 -14.21 6.32
C ASN A 295 0.59 -14.77 7.59
N VAL A 296 -0.04 -15.83 8.09
CA VAL A 296 0.50 -16.65 9.18
C VAL A 296 0.51 -18.09 8.74
N ALA A 297 1.68 -18.72 8.77
CA ALA A 297 1.84 -20.14 8.48
C ALA A 297 2.35 -20.87 9.72
N PHE A 298 1.85 -22.09 9.92
CA PHE A 298 2.32 -23.00 10.95
C PHE A 298 3.04 -24.18 10.34
N PHE A 299 4.17 -24.53 10.93
CA PHE A 299 5.02 -25.64 10.51
C PHE A 299 5.20 -26.61 11.68
N ALA A 300 5.16 -27.90 11.38
CA ALA A 300 5.61 -28.91 12.33
C ALA A 300 7.13 -28.73 12.54
N PRO A 301 7.65 -28.95 13.77
CA PRO A 301 9.08 -29.09 13.98
C PRO A 301 9.68 -30.10 12.96
N PRO A 302 10.83 -29.81 12.33
CA PRO A 302 11.75 -28.71 12.62
C PRO A 302 11.43 -27.37 11.93
N GLY A 303 10.39 -27.27 11.09
CA GLY A 303 10.02 -26.02 10.45
C GLY A 303 10.59 -25.80 9.04
N ARG A 304 10.72 -26.87 8.25
CA ARG A 304 11.03 -26.76 6.80
C ARG A 304 9.76 -26.48 6.01
N ALA A 305 9.87 -25.99 4.78
CA ALA A 305 8.69 -25.70 3.96
C ALA A 305 7.74 -26.88 3.75
N VAL A 306 8.30 -28.09 3.61
CA VAL A 306 7.53 -29.34 3.49
C VAL A 306 6.77 -29.69 4.78
N ASP A 307 7.17 -29.13 5.92
CA ASP A 307 6.56 -29.37 7.22
C ASP A 307 5.40 -28.39 7.48
N ALA A 308 5.02 -27.55 6.51
CA ALA A 308 3.92 -26.61 6.66
C ALA A 308 2.57 -27.33 6.75
N VAL A 309 1.81 -27.06 7.81
CA VAL A 309 0.57 -27.78 8.12
C VAL A 309 -0.69 -26.94 8.00
N ALA A 310 -0.57 -25.62 8.09
CA ALA A 310 -1.67 -24.68 7.92
C ALA A 310 -1.14 -23.29 7.54
N SER A 311 -1.94 -22.53 6.80
CA SER A 311 -1.69 -21.13 6.49
C SER A 311 -2.99 -20.32 6.51
N TYR A 312 -2.89 -19.08 6.95
CA TYR A 312 -3.99 -18.13 7.09
C TYR A 312 -3.58 -16.83 6.44
N GLN A 313 -4.45 -16.29 5.60
CA GLN A 313 -4.31 -14.96 5.03
C GLN A 313 -5.36 -14.05 5.64
N PHE A 314 -4.91 -12.93 6.16
CA PHE A 314 -5.75 -11.88 6.72
C PHE A 314 -5.69 -10.63 5.85
N GLY A 315 -6.85 -10.18 5.38
CA GLY A 315 -7.00 -8.87 4.77
C GLY A 315 -6.89 -7.80 5.84
N ILE A 316 -6.27 -6.68 5.49
CA ILE A 316 -6.27 -5.48 6.33
C ILE A 316 -7.35 -4.56 5.78
N GLU A 317 -8.34 -4.28 6.61
CA GLU A 317 -9.41 -3.35 6.27
C GLU A 317 -9.38 -2.16 7.24
N PRO A 318 -9.51 -0.92 6.75
CA PRO A 318 -9.75 0.21 7.64
C PRO A 318 -11.12 0.05 8.32
N ALA A 319 -11.15 0.27 9.63
CA ALA A 319 -12.34 0.19 10.49
C ALA A 319 -12.62 1.48 11.26
N GLY A 320 -11.93 2.56 10.92
CA GLY A 320 -12.09 3.88 11.53
C GLY A 320 -10.84 4.75 11.44
N LEU A 321 -11.01 6.02 11.79
CA LEU A 321 -9.92 6.97 11.98
C LEU A 321 -9.51 7.01 13.46
N LEU A 322 -8.21 6.91 13.71
CA LEU A 322 -7.61 7.19 15.01
C LEU A 322 -7.21 8.66 15.12
N ASP A 323 -6.59 9.20 14.06
CA ASP A 323 -6.18 10.61 14.01
C ASP A 323 -6.07 11.12 12.57
N ALA A 324 -6.26 12.44 12.39
CA ALA A 324 -5.95 13.14 11.15
C ALA A 324 -5.24 14.45 11.45
N THR A 325 -4.01 14.57 10.96
CA THR A 325 -3.11 15.68 11.24
C THR A 325 -2.62 16.31 9.95
N ALA A 326 -2.66 17.64 9.89
CA ALA A 326 -2.04 18.40 8.81
C ALA A 326 -0.58 18.69 9.16
N VAL A 327 0.29 18.60 8.17
CA VAL A 327 1.72 18.91 8.30
C VAL A 327 2.12 19.89 7.22
N ASP A 328 3.08 20.75 7.52
CA ASP A 328 3.69 21.60 6.51
C ASP A 328 4.72 20.76 5.73
N GLU A 329 4.67 20.87 4.41
CA GLU A 329 5.60 20.15 3.54
C GLU A 329 6.81 21.04 3.22
N PRO A 330 8.04 20.48 3.26
CA PRO A 330 9.20 21.19 2.77
C PRO A 330 9.06 21.44 1.26
N ARG A 331 9.49 22.63 0.82
CA ARG A 331 9.56 23.00 -0.59
C ARG A 331 10.71 22.31 -1.30
#